data_AF-A0A2G9NLJ5-F1
#
_entry.id   AF-A0A2G9NLJ5-F1
#
_cell.length_a   1.000
_cell.length_b   1.000
_cell.length_c   1.000
_cell.angle_alpha   90.00
_cell.angle_beta   90.00
_cell.angle_gamma   90.00
#
_symmetry.space_group_name_H-M   'P 1'
#
loop_
_entity.id
_entity.type
_entity.pdbx_description
1 polymer ?
#
loop_
_entity_poly.entity_id
_entity_poly.type
_entity_poly.pdbx_seq_one_letter_code
_entity_poly.pdbx_strand_id
1 'polypeptide(L)'
;MVKKRMKMKSSDLKSSKSDDNSKLFAFIATFLSIVGFIIAILLWKDDKYVMYYAKQSLLIFIIFVIGAVVMAIPTLGNVLGVIVNILGVIFWVMSWIYALSGEKKQVPVLGPYAEGMKI
;
A
#
# COMPACT_ATOMS: atom_id res chain seq x y z
N MET A 1 -34.64 -9.66 -24.23
CA MET A 1 -34.36 -9.20 -22.86
C MET A 1 -33.35 -10.08 -22.09
N VAL A 2 -33.28 -11.40 -22.34
CA VAL A 2 -32.35 -12.34 -21.65
C VAL A 2 -30.86 -12.09 -21.95
N LYS A 3 -30.48 -11.83 -23.22
CA LYS A 3 -29.09 -11.53 -23.61
C LYS A 3 -28.50 -10.29 -22.91
N LYS A 4 -29.31 -9.27 -22.62
CA LYS A 4 -28.88 -8.05 -21.91
C LYS A 4 -28.57 -8.35 -20.43
N ARG A 5 -29.38 -9.20 -19.78
CA ARG A 5 -29.15 -9.66 -18.40
C ARG A 5 -27.94 -10.60 -18.27
N MET A 6 -27.70 -11.46 -19.26
CA MET A 6 -26.46 -12.27 -19.31
C MET A 6 -25.21 -11.42 -19.49
N LYS A 7 -25.24 -10.42 -20.39
CA LYS A 7 -24.11 -9.50 -20.60
C LYS A 7 -23.82 -8.67 -19.34
N MET A 8 -24.87 -8.18 -18.68
CA MET A 8 -24.79 -7.43 -17.41
C MET A 8 -24.22 -8.30 -16.27
N LYS A 9 -24.76 -9.52 -16.07
CA LYS A 9 -24.26 -10.46 -15.06
C LYS A 9 -22.81 -10.89 -15.32
N SER A 10 -22.40 -11.04 -16.58
CA SER A 10 -21.01 -11.36 -16.93
C SER A 10 -20.04 -10.19 -16.77
N SER A 11 -20.48 -8.95 -16.97
CA SER A 11 -19.66 -7.76 -16.70
C SER A 11 -19.51 -7.48 -15.21
N ASP A 12 -20.58 -7.67 -14.42
CA ASP A 12 -20.53 -7.54 -12.95
C ASP A 12 -19.63 -8.62 -12.31
N LEU A 13 -19.69 -9.86 -12.80
CA LEU A 13 -18.82 -10.97 -12.37
C LEU A 13 -17.34 -10.79 -12.77
N LYS A 14 -17.06 -10.02 -13.84
CA LYS A 14 -15.70 -9.77 -14.32
C LYS A 14 -15.09 -8.54 -13.62
N SER A 15 -15.90 -7.52 -13.35
CA SER A 15 -15.52 -6.33 -12.56
C SER A 15 -15.26 -6.70 -11.10
N SER A 16 -16.10 -7.52 -10.47
CA SER A 16 -15.91 -7.89 -9.06
C SER A 16 -14.65 -8.72 -8.84
N LYS A 17 -14.34 -9.66 -9.76
CA LYS A 17 -13.13 -10.50 -9.67
C LYS A 17 -11.84 -9.75 -9.98
N SER A 18 -11.87 -8.77 -10.89
CA SER A 18 -10.69 -7.93 -11.12
C SER A 18 -10.42 -7.05 -9.90
N ASP A 19 -11.46 -6.47 -9.30
CA ASP A 19 -11.32 -5.60 -8.13
C ASP A 19 -10.84 -6.38 -6.90
N ASP A 20 -11.31 -7.61 -6.68
CA ASP A 20 -10.86 -8.43 -5.55
C ASP A 20 -9.42 -8.93 -5.72
N ASN A 21 -9.00 -9.28 -6.93
CA ASN A 21 -7.61 -9.66 -7.20
C ASN A 21 -6.66 -8.47 -7.00
N SER A 22 -7.02 -7.27 -7.49
CA SER A 22 -6.22 -6.07 -7.29
C SER A 22 -6.10 -5.68 -5.81
N LYS A 23 -7.15 -5.87 -4.99
CA LYS A 23 -7.07 -5.71 -3.53
C LYS A 23 -6.08 -6.69 -2.90
N LEU A 24 -6.15 -7.97 -3.27
CA LEU A 24 -5.22 -8.99 -2.78
C LEU A 24 -3.78 -8.70 -3.18
N PHE A 25 -3.55 -8.28 -4.42
CA PHE A 25 -2.21 -7.92 -4.90
C PHE A 25 -1.66 -6.66 -4.22
N ALA A 26 -2.50 -5.64 -3.99
CA ALA A 26 -2.13 -4.46 -3.21
C ALA A 26 -1.82 -4.81 -1.75
N PHE A 27 -2.58 -5.72 -1.15
CA PHE A 27 -2.31 -6.22 0.19
C PHE A 27 -0.98 -6.98 0.24
N ILE A 28 -0.70 -7.88 -0.71
CA ILE A 28 0.58 -8.59 -0.81
C ILE A 28 1.74 -7.60 -1.00
N ALA A 29 1.57 -6.59 -1.85
CA ALA A 29 2.56 -5.57 -2.10
C ALA A 29 2.87 -4.71 -0.86
N THR A 30 1.87 -4.47 0.00
CA THR A 30 2.05 -3.73 1.27
C THR A 30 2.56 -4.61 2.41
N PHE A 31 2.14 -5.87 2.45
CA PHE A 31 2.58 -6.86 3.43
C PHE A 31 4.07 -7.19 3.29
N LEU A 32 4.54 -7.40 2.05
CA LEU A 32 5.95 -7.69 1.77
C LEU A 32 6.83 -6.43 1.70
N SER A 33 6.25 -5.24 1.89
CA SER A 33 6.96 -3.95 1.86
C SER A 33 7.89 -3.81 0.64
N ILE A 34 9.22 -3.78 0.83
CA ILE A 34 10.21 -3.63 -0.26
C ILE A 34 10.12 -4.74 -1.30
N VAL A 35 9.92 -6.00 -0.88
CA VAL A 35 9.82 -7.15 -1.80
C VAL A 35 8.49 -7.07 -2.56
N GLY A 36 7.43 -6.66 -1.86
CA GLY A 36 6.11 -6.44 -2.45
C GLY A 36 6.12 -5.33 -3.50
N PHE A 37 6.89 -4.27 -3.28
CA PHE A 37 7.09 -3.19 -4.23
C PHE A 37 7.79 -3.64 -5.52
N ILE A 38 8.85 -4.44 -5.39
CA ILE A 38 9.56 -5.01 -6.55
C ILE A 38 8.59 -5.88 -7.37
N ILE A 39 7.88 -6.79 -6.71
CA ILE A 39 6.88 -7.67 -7.35
C ILE A 39 5.81 -6.83 -8.07
N ALA A 40 5.30 -5.77 -7.44
CA ALA A 40 4.30 -4.90 -8.04
C ALA A 40 4.78 -4.19 -9.30
N ILE A 41 6.03 -3.72 -9.32
CA ILE A 41 6.64 -3.12 -10.54
C ILE A 41 6.79 -4.15 -11.66
N LEU A 42 7.16 -5.40 -11.34
CA LEU A 42 7.41 -6.40 -12.37
C LEU A 42 6.11 -6.98 -12.94
N LEU A 43 5.11 -7.24 -12.09
CA LEU A 43 3.91 -8.00 -12.46
C LEU A 43 2.68 -7.11 -12.67
N TRP A 44 2.60 -5.97 -11.99
CA TRP A 44 1.37 -5.17 -11.89
C TRP A 44 1.59 -3.68 -12.14
N LYS A 45 2.61 -3.30 -12.93
CA LYS A 45 2.90 -1.89 -13.23
C LYS A 45 1.73 -1.10 -13.82
N ASP A 46 0.86 -1.79 -14.56
CA ASP A 46 -0.28 -1.18 -15.25
C ASP A 46 -1.47 -1.00 -14.30
N ASP A 47 -1.47 -1.70 -13.15
CA ASP A 47 -2.48 -1.57 -12.12
C ASP A 47 -2.16 -0.39 -11.20
N LYS A 48 -2.82 0.74 -11.46
CA LYS A 48 -2.67 1.98 -10.69
C LYS A 48 -3.10 1.84 -9.22
N TYR A 49 -3.89 0.83 -8.84
CA TYR A 49 -4.26 0.56 -7.45
C TYR A 49 -3.11 -0.16 -6.75
N VAL A 50 -2.66 -1.28 -7.29
CA VAL A 50 -1.54 -2.05 -6.74
C VAL A 50 -0.27 -1.20 -6.65
N MET A 51 0.04 -0.43 -7.70
CA MET A 51 1.20 0.46 -7.73
C MET A 51 1.13 1.58 -6.68
N TYR A 52 -0.07 2.05 -6.33
CA TYR A 52 -0.26 3.09 -5.31
C TYR A 52 0.12 2.57 -3.92
N TYR A 53 -0.41 1.40 -3.55
CA TYR A 53 -0.12 0.75 -2.28
C TYR A 53 1.32 0.24 -2.19
N ALA A 54 1.89 -0.19 -3.31
CA ALA A 54 3.30 -0.54 -3.42
C ALA A 54 4.21 0.67 -3.15
N LYS A 55 3.93 1.85 -3.74
CA LYS A 55 4.69 3.08 -3.45
C LYS A 55 4.55 3.50 -1.98
N GLN A 56 3.35 3.35 -1.42
CA GLN A 56 3.10 3.66 -0.01
C GLN A 56 3.87 2.73 0.94
N SER A 57 3.99 1.45 0.63
CA SER A 57 4.76 0.49 1.42
C SER A 57 6.27 0.76 1.37
N LEU A 58 6.78 1.24 0.23
CA LEU A 58 8.15 1.74 0.10
C LEU A 58 8.39 2.97 0.98
N LEU A 59 7.44 3.90 1.03
CA LEU A 59 7.57 5.12 1.83
C LEU A 59 7.61 4.80 3.33
N ILE A 60 6.75 3.89 3.79
CA ILE A 60 6.75 3.39 5.17
C ILE A 60 8.06 2.68 5.49
N PHE A 61 8.61 1.89 4.56
CA PHE A 61 9.92 1.26 4.73
C PHE A 61 11.04 2.28 4.96
N ILE A 62 11.05 3.37 4.18
CA ILE A 62 12.04 4.46 4.35
C ILE A 62 11.93 5.10 5.74
N ILE A 63 10.71 5.29 6.27
CA ILE A 63 10.50 5.81 7.63
C ILE A 63 11.09 4.86 8.68
N PHE A 64 10.90 3.55 8.52
CA PHE A 64 11.52 2.56 9.40
C PHE A 64 13.05 2.59 9.34
N VAL A 65 13.63 2.73 8.14
CA VAL A 65 15.08 2.86 7.98
C VAL A 65 15.60 4.12 8.65
N ILE A 66 14.95 5.27 8.46
CA ILE A 66 15.31 6.53 9.12
C ILE A 66 15.20 6.38 10.65
N GLY A 67 14.11 5.78 11.14
CA GLY A 67 13.92 5.50 12.56
C GLY A 67 15.02 4.63 13.16
N ALA A 68 15.47 3.60 12.42
CA ALA A 68 16.58 2.74 12.82
C ALA A 68 17.91 3.50 12.88
N VAL A 69 18.19 4.39 11.92
CA VAL A 69 19.39 5.23 11.93
C VAL A 69 19.35 6.24 13.09
N VAL A 70 18.19 6.82 13.39
CA VAL A 70 18.02 7.75 14.53
C VAL A 70 18.24 7.03 15.87
N MET A 71 17.79 5.78 16.01
CA MET A 71 18.07 4.96 17.19
C MET A 71 19.56 4.68 17.41
N ALA A 72 20.40 4.75 16.38
CA ALA A 72 21.84 4.57 16.52
C ALA A 72 22.53 5.73 17.25
N ILE A 73 21.84 6.87 17.46
CA ILE A 73 22.33 8.01 18.24
C ILE A 73 22.06 7.74 19.73
N PRO A 74 23.09 7.51 20.57
CA PRO A 74 22.89 7.26 22.00
C PRO A 74 22.19 8.45 22.67
N THR A 75 21.37 8.18 23.69
CA THR A 75 20.65 9.16 24.54
C THR A 75 19.41 9.84 23.93
N LEU A 76 19.49 10.44 22.74
CA LEU A 76 18.33 11.09 22.08
C LEU A 76 17.56 10.14 21.14
N GLY A 77 18.26 9.15 20.57
CA GLY A 77 17.70 8.22 19.59
C GLY A 77 16.69 7.22 20.14
N ASN A 78 16.79 6.86 21.43
CA ASN A 78 15.98 5.78 21.99
C ASN A 78 14.50 6.16 22.11
N VAL A 79 14.18 7.31 22.72
CA VAL A 79 12.78 7.73 22.91
C VAL A 79 12.14 8.09 21.56
N LEU A 80 12.84 8.87 20.74
CA LEU A 80 12.35 9.27 19.43
C LEU A 80 12.18 8.07 18.50
N GLY A 81 13.16 7.17 18.51
CA GLY A 81 13.15 5.95 17.72
C GLY A 81 11.97 5.05 18.09
N VAL A 82 11.67 4.87 19.38
CA VAL A 82 10.53 4.03 19.82
C VAL A 82 9.22 4.62 19.31
N ILE A 83 9.04 5.94 19.41
CA ILE A 83 7.85 6.63 18.90
C ILE A 83 7.72 6.45 17.37
N VAL A 84 8.81 6.66 16.62
CA VAL A 84 8.82 6.49 15.16
C VAL A 84 8.50 5.05 14.77
N ASN A 85 9.04 4.06 15.49
CA ASN A 85 8.76 2.65 15.23
C ASN A 85 7.27 2.32 15.47
N ILE A 86 6.70 2.78 16.58
CA ILE A 86 5.28 2.58 16.90
C ILE A 86 4.39 3.23 15.82
N LEU A 87 4.66 4.48 15.46
CA LEU A 87 3.93 5.17 14.39
C LEU A 87 4.07 4.44 13.04
N GLY A 88 5.27 3.96 12.71
CA GLY A 88 5.54 3.16 11.52
C GLY A 88 4.69 1.88 11.48
N VAL A 89 4.59 1.16 12.60
CA VAL A 89 3.75 -0.06 12.71
C VAL A 89 2.28 0.28 12.51
N ILE A 90 1.79 1.37 13.12
CA ILE A 90 0.40 1.81 12.95
C ILE A 90 0.12 2.14 11.46
N PHE A 91 1.02 2.86 10.80
CA PHE A 91 0.90 3.19 9.37
C PHE A 91 0.99 1.96 8.46
N TRP A 92 1.79 0.96 8.86
CA TRP A 92 1.90 -0.30 8.12
C TRP A 92 0.60 -1.10 8.17
N VAL A 93 0.00 -1.24 9.36
CA VAL A 93 -1.31 -1.90 9.53
C VAL A 93 -2.42 -1.13 8.81
N MET A 94 -2.46 0.20 8.90
CA MET A 94 -3.42 1.01 8.14
C MET A 94 -3.30 0.82 6.63
N SER A 95 -2.07 0.68 6.11
CA SER A 95 -1.87 0.43 4.68
C SER A 95 -2.49 -0.89 4.23
N TRP A 96 -2.47 -1.93 5.06
CA TRP A 96 -3.14 -3.20 4.75
C TRP A 96 -4.66 -3.05 4.70
N ILE A 97 -5.24 -2.38 5.71
CA ILE A 97 -6.68 -2.15 5.78
C ILE A 97 -7.14 -1.35 4.57
N TYR A 98 -6.37 -0.33 4.17
CA TYR A 98 -6.67 0.48 2.99
C TYR A 98 -6.47 -0.27 1.68
N ALA A 99 -5.45 -1.14 1.58
CA ALA A 99 -5.24 -2.00 0.41
C ALA A 99 -6.38 -3.01 0.21
N LEU A 100 -7.04 -3.40 1.30
CA LEU A 100 -8.20 -4.29 1.26
C LEU A 100 -9.53 -3.53 1.10
N SER A 101 -9.56 -2.21 1.30
CA SER A 101 -10.80 -1.43 1.21
C SER A 101 -11.28 -1.19 -0.23
N GLY A 102 -10.44 -1.43 -1.24
CA GLY A 102 -10.80 -1.25 -2.65
C GLY A 102 -10.87 0.22 -3.12
N GLU A 103 -10.66 1.16 -2.20
CA GLU A 103 -10.60 2.59 -2.48
C GLU A 103 -9.17 3.06 -2.26
N LYS A 104 -8.62 3.92 -3.13
CA LYS A 104 -7.28 4.49 -2.95
C LYS A 104 -7.27 5.43 -1.75
N LYS A 105 -6.99 4.85 -0.58
CA LYS A 105 -6.89 5.56 0.69
C LYS A 105 -5.44 5.72 1.07
N GLN A 106 -5.10 6.96 1.33
CA GLN A 106 -3.76 7.37 1.73
C GLN A 106 -3.68 7.27 3.24
N VAL A 107 -2.56 6.76 3.77
CA VAL A 107 -2.32 6.86 5.21
C VAL A 107 -2.19 8.34 5.59
N PRO A 108 -2.94 8.82 6.60
CA PRO A 108 -2.83 10.18 7.08
C PRO A 108 -1.36 10.51 7.39
N VAL A 109 -0.93 11.73 7.07
CA VAL A 109 0.48 12.22 7.13
C VAL A 109 1.36 11.81 5.93
N LEU A 110 1.10 10.69 5.25
CA LEU A 110 1.90 10.23 4.09
C LEU A 110 1.27 10.52 2.72
N GLY A 111 -0.04 10.73 2.70
CA GLY A 111 -0.80 11.02 1.48
C GLY A 111 -0.26 12.17 0.61
N PRO A 112 0.03 13.36 1.18
CA PRO A 112 0.57 14.48 0.42
C PRO A 112 1.92 14.20 -0.26
N TYR A 113 2.75 13.36 0.36
CA TYR A 113 4.07 12.98 -0.18
C TYR A 113 3.98 11.86 -1.24
N ALA A 114 2.99 10.96 -1.10
CA ALA A 114 2.72 9.92 -2.09
C ALA A 114 2.11 10.48 -3.38
N GLU A 115 1.23 11.49 -3.28
CA GLU A 115 0.65 12.19 -4.44
C GLU A 115 1.65 13.09 -5.17
N GLY A 116 2.67 13.60 -4.47
CA GLY A 116 3.74 14.40 -5.07
C GLY A 116 4.70 13.61 -5.97
N MET A 117 4.78 12.29 -5.82
CA MET A 117 5.63 11.44 -6.66
C MET A 117 4.95 11.06 -7.99
N LYS A 118 5.15 11.93 -8.99
CA LYS A 118 4.93 11.60 -10.41
C LYS A 118 6.02 10.64 -10.89
N ILE A 119 5.76 9.34 -10.76
CA ILE A 119 6.52 8.25 -11.39
C ILE A 119 5.52 7.40 -12.16
#